data_AF-A0A0S8ENF9-F1
#
_entry.id   AF-A0A0S8ENF9-F1
#
_cell.length_a   1.000
_cell.length_b   1.000
_cell.length_c   1.000
_cell.angle_alpha   90.00
_cell.angle_beta   90.00
_cell.angle_gamma   90.00
#
_symmetry.space_group_name_H-M   'P 1'
#
loop_
_entity.id
_entity.type
_entity.pdbx_description
1 polymer ?
#
loop_
_entity_poly.entity_id
_entity_poly.type
_entity_poly.pdbx_seq_one_letter_code
_entity_poly.pdbx_strand_id
1 'polypeptide(L)' 'PVPVKTMMAGLGMISSTKRAPLGRMSATAVALCRDALRQVHTVDPGILGPIEEAFDVRIGQRLGDDGVWSALAR' A
#
# COMPACT_ATOMS: atom_id res chain seq x y z
N PRO A 1 3.72 -11.97 6.66
CA PRO A 1 2.69 -10.90 6.57
C PRO A 1 3.21 -9.48 6.30
N VAL A 2 4.53 -9.23 6.34
CA VAL A 2 5.09 -7.86 6.19
C VAL A 2 4.68 -7.16 4.88
N PRO A 3 4.73 -7.81 3.69
CA PRO A 3 4.33 -7.16 2.43
C PRO A 3 2.86 -6.76 2.38
N VAL A 4 1.96 -7.65 2.83
CA VAL A 4 0.52 -7.37 2.91
C VAL A 4 0.27 -6.15 3.78
N LYS A 5 0.88 -6.07 4.97
CA LYS A 5 0.74 -4.90 5.85
C LYS A 5 1.35 -3.64 5.27
N THR A 6 2.41 -3.74 4.48
CA THR A 6 2.97 -2.58 3.73
C THR A 6 1.95 -2.08 2.71
N MET A 7 1.35 -2.98 1.92
CA MET A 7 0.32 -2.63 0.94
C MET A 7 -0.89 -2.00 1.59
N MET A 8 -1.41 -2.61 2.67
CA MET A 8 -2.54 -2.07 3.44
C MET A 8 -2.24 -0.66 3.98
N ALA A 9 -1.04 -0.42 4.51
CA ALA A 9 -0.65 0.90 4.98
C ALA A 9 -0.52 1.92 3.83
N GLY A 10 0.05 1.51 2.69
CA GLY A 10 0.17 2.35 1.50
C GLY A 10 -1.18 2.73 0.89
N LEU A 11 -2.15 1.81 0.92
CA LEU A 11 -3.53 2.06 0.50
C LEU A 11 -4.36 2.81 1.56
N GLY A 12 -3.83 3.01 2.76
CA GLY A 12 -4.50 3.77 3.80
C GLY A 12 -5.45 3.00 4.70
N MET A 13 -5.42 1.68 4.65
CA MET A 13 -6.29 0.82 5.45
C MET A 13 -5.86 0.76 6.92
N ILE A 14 -4.56 0.90 7.18
CA ILE A 14 -3.96 0.78 8.52
C ILE A 14 -2.80 1.76 8.68
N SER A 15 -2.38 1.98 9.94
CA SER A 15 -1.15 2.72 10.25
C SER A 15 0.11 2.05 9.66
N SER A 16 1.10 2.85 9.28
CA SER A 16 2.44 2.40 8.86
C SER A 16 3.25 1.76 9.98
N THR A 17 2.87 1.98 11.25
CA THR A 17 3.54 1.40 12.41
C THR A 17 3.33 -0.11 12.47
N LYS A 18 4.43 -0.86 12.50
CA LYS A 18 4.39 -2.32 12.68
C LYS A 18 4.83 -2.67 14.09
N ARG A 19 4.06 -3.54 14.76
CA ARG A 19 4.44 -4.08 16.06
C ARG A 19 5.51 -5.15 15.87
N ALA A 20 6.54 -5.13 16.73
CA ALA A 20 7.54 -6.18 16.79
C ALA A 20 6.88 -7.57 16.93
N PRO A 21 7.44 -8.62 16.30
CA PRO A 21 8.75 -8.68 15.63
C PRO A 21 8.76 -8.20 14.17
N LEU A 22 7.66 -7.64 13.64
CA LEU A 22 7.57 -7.25 12.24
C LEU A 22 8.32 -5.93 11.97
N GLY A 23 9.30 -5.97 11.07
CA GLY A 23 10.07 -4.81 10.61
C GLY A 23 9.53 -4.16 9.33
N ARG A 24 10.25 -3.11 8.88
CA ARG A 24 10.02 -2.44 7.59
C ARG A 24 10.71 -3.18 6.44
N MET A 25 10.26 -2.89 5.21
CA MET A 25 10.82 -3.44 3.97
C MET A 25 11.89 -2.51 3.41
N SER A 26 12.78 -3.01 2.55
CA SER A 26 13.66 -2.13 1.76
C SER A 26 12.84 -1.31 0.77
N ALA A 27 13.38 -0.17 0.32
CA ALA A 27 12.74 0.67 -0.70
C ALA A 27 12.37 -0.12 -1.96
N THR A 28 13.28 -0.97 -2.45
CA THR A 28 13.02 -1.84 -3.62
C THR A 28 11.83 -2.77 -3.40
N ALA A 29 11.74 -3.39 -2.22
CA ALA A 29 10.64 -4.30 -1.93
C ALA A 29 9.30 -3.56 -1.74
N VAL A 30 9.32 -2.33 -1.22
CA VAL A 30 8.14 -1.46 -1.17
C VAL A 30 7.68 -1.06 -2.58
N ALA A 31 8.61 -0.71 -3.47
CA ALA A 31 8.32 -0.38 -4.87
C ALA A 31 7.63 -1.55 -5.59
N LEU A 32 8.16 -2.78 -5.44
CA LEU A 32 7.53 -3.98 -5.99
C LEU A 32 6.08 -4.17 -5.51
N CYS A 33 5.80 -3.90 -4.23
CA CYS A 33 4.43 -3.95 -3.72
C CYS A 33 3.52 -2.89 -4.35
N ARG A 34 4.01 -1.66 -4.49
CA ARG A 34 3.26 -0.56 -5.11
C ARG A 34 2.97 -0.84 -6.58
N ASP A 35 3.95 -1.34 -7.32
CA ASP A 35 3.84 -1.60 -8.74
C ASP A 35 2.86 -2.76 -9.01
N ALA A 36 2.88 -3.80 -8.18
CA ALA A 36 1.88 -4.87 -8.25
C ALA A 36 0.45 -4.31 -8.05
N LEU A 37 0.24 -3.42 -7.08
CA LEU A 37 -1.06 -2.79 -6.86
C LEU A 37 -1.47 -1.85 -8.00
N ARG A 38 -0.53 -1.09 -8.56
CA ARG A 38 -0.76 -0.25 -9.75
C ARG A 38 -1.17 -1.09 -10.94
N GLN A 39 -0.52 -2.22 -11.16
CA GLN A 39 -0.87 -3.15 -12.23
C GLN A 39 -2.29 -3.68 -12.03
N VAL A 40 -2.63 -4.18 -10.83
CA VAL A 40 -3.99 -4.64 -10.52
C VAL A 40 -5.01 -3.53 -10.76
N HIS A 41 -4.77 -2.33 -10.24
CA HIS A 41 -5.68 -1.19 -10.40
C HIS A 41 -5.82 -0.74 -11.85
N THR A 42 -4.76 -0.84 -12.66
CA THR A 42 -4.79 -0.48 -14.09
C THR A 42 -5.58 -1.50 -14.91
N VAL A 43 -5.43 -2.79 -14.59
CA VAL A 43 -6.12 -3.88 -15.29
C VAL A 43 -7.61 -3.91 -14.93
N ASP A 44 -7.91 -3.82 -13.63
CA ASP A 44 -9.28 -3.78 -13.13
C ASP A 44 -9.35 -2.98 -11.81
N PRO A 45 -9.79 -1.70 -11.89
CA PRO A 45 -9.99 -0.88 -10.69
C PRO A 45 -10.96 -1.51 -9.68
N GLY A 46 -11.92 -2.32 -10.15
CA GLY A 46 -12.95 -2.95 -9.33
C GLY A 46 -12.40 -3.94 -8.29
N ILE A 47 -11.21 -4.50 -8.51
CA ILE A 47 -10.56 -5.40 -7.55
C ILE A 47 -10.20 -4.65 -6.26
N LEU A 48 -9.75 -3.39 -6.36
CA LEU A 48 -9.40 -2.57 -5.20
C LEU A 48 -10.54 -1.64 -4.77
N GLY A 49 -11.57 -1.47 -5.60
CA GLY A 49 -12.74 -0.62 -5.33
C GLY A 49 -13.36 -0.79 -3.93
N PRO A 50 -13.59 -2.02 -3.44
CA PRO A 50 -14.16 -2.23 -2.10
C PRO A 50 -13.35 -1.61 -0.95
N ILE A 51 -12.06 -1.34 -1.16
CA ILE A 51 -11.20 -0.69 -0.15
C ILE A 51 -11.56 0.79 -0.01
N GLU A 52 -11.92 1.48 -1.10
CA GLU A 52 -12.32 2.89 -1.05
C GLU A 52 -13.53 3.08 -0.13
N GLU A 53 -14.56 2.24 -0.30
CA GLU A 53 -15.78 2.28 0.50
C GLU A 53 -15.55 1.85 1.95
N ALA A 54 -14.78 0.77 2.16
CA ALA A 54 -14.59 0.21 3.51
C ALA A 54 -13.68 1.06 4.41
N PHE A 55 -12.77 1.84 3.84
CA PHE A 55 -11.77 2.62 4.60
C PHE A 55 -11.86 4.14 4.36
N ASP A 56 -12.80 4.62 3.56
CA ASP A 56 -12.95 6.02 3.17
C ASP A 56 -11.63 6.60 2.60
N VAL A 57 -11.09 5.93 1.59
CA VAL A 57 -9.83 6.29 0.92
C VAL A 57 -10.01 6.44 -0.58
N ARG A 58 -9.04 7.06 -1.24
CA ARG A 58 -8.97 7.19 -2.70
C ARG A 58 -7.76 6.43 -3.23
N ILE A 59 -7.97 5.25 -3.82
CA ILE A 59 -6.92 4.32 -4.23
C ILE A 59 -6.01 4.94 -5.29
N GLY A 60 -6.57 5.62 -6.30
CA GLY A 60 -5.77 6.29 -7.33
C GLY A 60 -4.82 7.34 -6.74
N GLN A 61 -5.27 8.14 -5.78
CA GLN A 61 -4.45 9.13 -5.08
C GLN A 61 -3.38 8.45 -4.23
N ARG A 62 -3.76 7.42 -3.46
CA ARG A 62 -2.83 6.62 -2.63
C ARG A 62 -1.72 5.97 -3.44
N LEU A 63 -2.05 5.39 -4.60
CA LEU A 63 -1.07 4.78 -5.50
C LEU A 63 -0.16 5.83 -6.17
N GLY A 64 -0.60 7.10 -6.25
CA GLY A 64 0.16 8.23 -6.80
C GLY A 64 1.08 8.93 -5.79
N ASP A 65 0.89 8.75 -4.49
CA ASP A 65 1.59 9.52 -3.45
C ASP A 65 2.97 8.96 -3.07
N ASP A 66 4.03 9.48 -3.69
CA ASP A 66 5.41 9.05 -3.39
C ASP A 66 5.85 9.27 -1.94
N GLY A 67 5.29 10.26 -1.25
CA GLY A 67 5.58 10.53 0.16
C GLY A 67 5.10 9.39 1.06
N VAL A 68 3.88 8.89 0.82
CA VAL A 68 3.33 7.74 1.54
C VAL A 68 4.22 6.51 1.34
N TRP A 69 4.59 6.19 0.09
CA TRP A 69 5.32 4.95 -0.21
C TRP A 69 6.78 5.00 0.25
N SER A 70 7.47 6.14 0.12
CA SER A 70 8.84 6.29 0.62
C SER A 70 8.93 6.17 2.14
N ALA A 71 7.93 6.66 2.89
CA ALA A 71 7.88 6.55 4.34
C ALA A 71 7.70 5.11 4.87
N LEU A 72 7.28 4.16 4.02
CA LEU A 72 7.10 2.75 4.40
C LEU A 72 8.41 1.94 4.31
N ALA A 73 9.44 2.49 3.67
CA ALA A 73 10.74 1.86 3.58
C ALA A 73 11.55 2.02 4.89
N ARG A 74 12.51 1.12 5.09
CA ARG A 74 13.59 1.27 6.08
C ARG A 74 14.76 2.05 5.51
#